data_AF-A0A7L0H7X8-F1
#
_entry.id   AF-A0A7L0H7X8-F1
#
_cell.length_a   1.000
_cell.length_b   1.000
_cell.length_c   1.000
_cell.angle_alpha   90.00
_cell.angle_beta   90.00
_cell.angle_gamma   90.00
#
_symmetry.space_group_name_H-M   'P 1'
#
loop_
_entity.id
_entity.type
_entity.pdbx_description
1 polymer ?
#
loop_
_entity_poly.entity_id
_entity_poly.type
_entity_poly.pdbx_seq_one_letter_code
_entity_poly.pdbx_strand_id
1 'polypeptide(L)'
;MVFYFTSNVVPSVYTIYMGKDKYENEDLIKYGWPEDIWFHVDKLSSAHVYLRLHKGQTVDDIPKEVLIDCAHLVKANSIQGCKMNNVNVVYTPWTNLKKTADMDVGQIGFHRQKDVKMLTVEKKVNEILNRLEKTKVERFPDLAAEKEARDREERNEKKAQIQEMKRKEKEEMKKKKELEELRSYSSLMKAENMSSNQVRAARGN
;
A
#
# COMPACT_ATOMS: atom_id res chain seq x y z
N MET A 1 15.30 17.60 -4.36
CA MET A 1 15.56 16.92 -5.65
C MET A 1 15.58 15.40 -5.45
N VAL A 2 14.71 14.72 -6.19
CA VAL A 2 14.52 13.27 -6.12
C VAL A 2 14.78 12.69 -7.51
N PHE A 3 15.56 11.61 -7.54
CA PHE A 3 15.79 10.83 -8.75
C PHE A 3 14.76 9.72 -8.84
N TYR A 4 14.05 9.63 -9.96
CA TYR A 4 13.13 8.54 -10.27
C TYR A 4 13.73 7.66 -11.35
N PHE A 5 13.52 6.37 -11.25
CA PHE A 5 13.95 5.34 -12.18
C PHE A 5 12.78 4.40 -12.43
N THR A 6 12.75 3.80 -13.61
CA THR A 6 11.74 2.84 -13.99
C THR A 6 12.39 1.50 -14.28
N SER A 7 11.94 0.45 -13.59
CA SER A 7 12.35 -0.93 -13.87
C SER A 7 11.30 -1.61 -14.75
N ASN A 8 11.73 -2.03 -15.94
CA ASN A 8 10.94 -2.73 -16.96
C ASN A 8 11.46 -4.15 -17.21
N VAL A 9 12.11 -4.76 -16.21
CA VAL A 9 12.64 -6.14 -16.32
C VAL A 9 11.54 -7.19 -16.41
N VAL A 10 10.42 -6.90 -15.75
CA VAL A 10 9.19 -7.67 -15.79
C VAL A 10 8.10 -6.89 -16.52
N PRO A 11 7.01 -7.53 -16.98
CA PRO A 11 5.92 -6.84 -17.67
C PRO A 11 5.26 -5.72 -16.85
N SER A 12 5.29 -5.85 -15.52
CA SER A 12 4.83 -4.81 -14.60
C SER A 12 5.89 -3.72 -14.43
N VAL A 13 5.48 -2.47 -14.59
CA VAL A 13 6.39 -1.33 -14.48
C VAL A 13 6.54 -0.93 -13.01
N TYR A 14 7.76 -1.03 -12.48
CA TYR A 14 8.05 -0.62 -11.12
C TYR A 14 8.76 0.74 -11.06
N THR A 15 8.29 1.59 -10.16
CA THR A 15 8.91 2.91 -9.90
C THR A 15 9.90 2.79 -8.76
N ILE A 16 11.15 3.14 -9.03
CA ILE A 16 12.23 3.22 -8.04
C ILE A 16 12.58 4.70 -7.88
N TYR A 17 12.87 5.16 -6.68
CA TYR A 17 13.30 6.54 -6.47
C TYR A 17 14.30 6.67 -5.32
N MET A 18 15.10 7.72 -5.33
CA MET A 18 16.05 8.03 -4.24
C MET A 18 16.30 9.54 -4.12
N GLY A 19 16.61 9.99 -2.91
CA GLY A 19 16.97 11.38 -2.66
C GLY A 19 18.37 11.68 -3.20
N LYS A 20 18.59 12.93 -3.62
CA LYS A 20 19.92 13.40 -4.03
C LYS A 20 20.94 13.36 -2.89
N ASP A 21 20.48 13.70 -1.69
CA ASP A 21 21.32 13.79 -0.51
C ASP A 21 20.55 13.39 0.77
N LYS A 22 21.23 13.52 1.91
CA LYS A 22 20.69 13.13 3.21
C LYS A 22 19.48 13.96 3.66
N TYR A 23 19.32 15.20 3.21
CA TYR A 23 18.19 16.04 3.59
C TYR A 23 16.93 15.62 2.83
N GLU A 24 17.07 15.38 1.53
CA GLU A 24 16.00 14.82 0.70
C GLU A 24 15.57 13.43 1.21
N ASN A 25 16.51 12.64 1.71
CA ASN A 25 16.19 11.35 2.31
C ASN A 25 15.32 11.49 3.57
N GLU A 26 15.51 12.51 4.41
CA GLU A 26 14.65 12.76 5.57
C GLU A 26 13.21 13.08 5.14
N ASP A 27 13.04 13.90 4.10
CA ASP A 27 11.71 14.19 3.56
C ASP A 27 11.05 12.95 2.94
N LEU A 28 11.81 12.13 2.20
CA LEU A 28 11.30 10.86 1.67
C LEU A 28 10.90 9.88 2.78
N ILE A 29 11.62 9.83 3.90
CA ILE A 29 11.23 9.02 5.07
C ILE A 29 9.95 9.58 5.69
N LYS A 30 9.81 10.90 5.78
CA LYS A 30 8.63 11.53 6.41
C LYS A 30 7.34 11.36 5.59
N TYR A 31 7.47 11.48 4.27
CA TYR A 31 6.34 11.47 3.34
C TYR A 31 6.21 10.19 2.51
N GLY A 32 6.97 9.15 2.85
CA GLY A 32 6.86 7.84 2.22
C GLY A 32 5.48 7.20 2.36
N TRP A 33 5.20 6.27 1.46
CA TRP A 33 3.92 5.58 1.34
C TRP A 33 3.97 4.20 1.98
N PRO A 34 2.82 3.63 2.42
CA PRO A 34 2.77 2.27 2.97
C PRO A 34 3.29 1.18 2.02
N GLU A 35 3.14 1.38 0.71
CA GLU A 35 3.59 0.50 -0.37
C GLU A 35 5.07 0.69 -0.72
N ASP A 36 5.75 1.66 -0.12
CA ASP A 36 7.15 1.91 -0.40
C ASP A 36 8.03 0.92 0.38
N ILE A 37 8.97 0.30 -0.32
CA ILE A 37 9.98 -0.58 0.26
C ILE A 37 11.30 0.16 0.24
N TRP A 38 11.90 0.30 1.42
CA TRP A 38 13.16 0.98 1.61
C TRP A 38 14.32 0.01 1.50
N PHE A 39 15.40 0.43 0.85
CA PHE A 39 16.63 -0.33 0.66
C PHE A 39 17.86 0.49 1.09
N HIS A 40 18.84 -0.21 1.66
CA HIS A 40 20.11 0.37 2.10
C HIS A 40 21.20 -0.70 2.19
N VAL A 41 22.47 -0.33 2.06
CA VAL A 41 23.59 -1.25 2.30
C VAL A 41 23.74 -1.52 3.80
N ASP A 42 23.85 -2.79 4.19
CA ASP A 42 24.10 -3.14 5.60
C ASP A 42 25.43 -2.54 6.09
N LYS A 43 25.39 -1.85 7.24
CA LYS A 43 26.56 -1.29 7.96
C LYS A 43 27.44 -0.29 7.20
N LEU A 44 27.07 0.11 5.99
CA LEU A 44 27.85 1.05 5.17
C LEU A 44 27.01 2.27 4.81
N SER A 45 27.65 3.42 4.68
CA SER A 45 26.99 4.63 4.19
C SER A 45 26.57 4.43 2.73
N SER A 46 25.28 4.54 2.45
CA SER A 46 24.72 4.42 1.11
C SER A 46 23.48 5.29 0.91
N ALA A 47 23.12 5.50 -0.36
CA ALA A 47 21.85 6.16 -0.68
C ALA A 47 20.65 5.34 -0.18
N HIS A 48 19.57 6.04 0.18
CA HIS A 48 18.28 5.42 0.50
C HIS A 48 17.49 5.28 -0.79
N VAL A 49 17.29 4.04 -1.24
CA VAL A 49 16.49 3.74 -2.42
C VAL A 49 15.15 3.21 -1.99
N TYR A 50 14.10 3.65 -2.69
CA TYR A 50 12.73 3.24 -2.44
C TYR A 50 12.16 2.59 -3.70
N LEU A 51 11.43 1.50 -3.51
CA LEU A 51 10.64 0.86 -4.54
C LEU A 51 9.16 1.05 -4.18
N ARG A 52 8.38 1.64 -5.09
CA ARG A 52 6.94 1.79 -4.91
C ARG A 52 6.21 0.58 -5.46
N LEU A 53 5.56 -0.18 -4.59
CA LEU A 53 4.73 -1.33 -5.00
C LEU A 53 3.37 -0.89 -5.54
N HIS A 54 2.75 -1.76 -6.32
CA HIS A 54 1.36 -1.57 -6.74
C HIS A 54 0.40 -1.81 -5.56
N LYS A 55 -0.77 -1.16 -5.60
CA LYS A 55 -1.78 -1.29 -4.54
C LYS A 55 -2.11 -2.77 -4.30
N GLY A 56 -1.98 -3.23 -3.06
CA GLY A 56 -2.28 -4.60 -2.63
C GLY A 56 -1.12 -5.59 -2.74
N GLN A 57 0.04 -5.19 -3.26
CA GLN A 57 1.25 -6.02 -3.22
C GLN A 57 1.98 -5.91 -1.89
N THR A 58 2.68 -6.97 -1.51
CA THR A 58 3.55 -7.05 -0.34
C THR A 58 5.00 -7.26 -0.74
N VAL A 59 5.90 -7.22 0.26
CA VAL A 59 7.35 -7.45 0.04
C VAL A 59 7.64 -8.81 -0.58
N ASP A 60 6.80 -9.81 -0.31
CA ASP A 60 6.97 -11.17 -0.82
C ASP A 60 6.55 -11.32 -2.29
N ASP A 61 5.74 -10.38 -2.80
CA ASP A 61 5.26 -10.38 -4.18
C ASP A 61 6.25 -9.72 -5.16
N ILE A 62 7.36 -9.18 -4.66
CA ILE A 62 8.34 -8.45 -5.48
C ILE A 62 9.15 -9.45 -6.31
N PRO A 63 9.16 -9.31 -7.66
CA PRO A 63 9.98 -10.15 -8.51
C PRO A 63 11.46 -10.00 -8.17
N LYS A 64 12.18 -11.12 -8.16
CA LYS A 64 13.62 -11.16 -7.83
C LYS A 64 14.45 -10.22 -8.70
N GLU A 65 14.08 -10.08 -9.97
CA GLU A 65 14.76 -9.20 -10.92
C GLU A 65 14.67 -7.72 -10.51
N VAL A 66 13.51 -7.29 -9.99
CA VAL A 66 13.30 -5.92 -9.49
C VAL A 66 14.08 -5.70 -8.19
N LEU A 67 14.14 -6.71 -7.31
CA LEU A 67 14.98 -6.66 -6.11
C LEU A 67 16.47 -6.51 -6.46
N ILE A 68 16.92 -7.24 -7.48
CA ILE A 68 18.30 -7.17 -7.98
C ILE A 68 18.59 -5.76 -8.54
N ASP A 69 17.66 -5.16 -9.29
CA ASP A 69 17.77 -3.77 -9.78
C ASP A 69 17.97 -2.78 -8.63
N CYS A 70 17.10 -2.84 -7.62
CA CYS A 70 17.17 -1.95 -6.46
C CYS A 70 18.48 -2.14 -5.70
N ALA A 71 18.89 -3.38 -5.45
CA ALA A 71 20.10 -3.68 -4.71
C ALA A 71 21.38 -3.24 -5.44
N HIS A 72 21.42 -3.39 -6.77
CA HIS A 72 22.52 -2.87 -7.58
C HIS A 72 22.58 -1.35 -7.55
N LEU A 73 21.43 -0.67 -7.62
CA LEU A 73 21.36 0.79 -7.55
C LEU A 73 21.87 1.31 -6.20
N VAL A 74 21.45 0.69 -5.10
CA VAL A 74 21.90 1.01 -3.74
C VAL A 74 23.41 0.79 -3.58
N LYS A 75 23.91 -0.37 -4.05
CA LYS A 75 25.34 -0.69 -4.03
C LYS A 75 26.16 0.31 -4.83
N ALA A 76 25.69 0.70 -6.03
CA ALA A 76 26.37 1.66 -6.89
C ALA A 76 26.44 3.06 -6.25
N ASN A 77 25.42 3.44 -5.48
CA ASN A 77 25.33 4.71 -4.75
C ASN A 77 25.78 4.57 -3.27
N SER A 78 26.65 3.61 -2.97
CA SER A 78 27.32 3.49 -1.68
C SER A 78 28.77 3.96 -1.78
N ILE A 79 29.22 4.73 -0.78
CA ILE A 79 30.57 5.30 -0.74
C ILE A 79 31.63 4.19 -0.75
N GLN A 80 31.48 3.19 0.12
CA GLN A 80 32.40 2.05 0.23
C GLN A 80 31.86 0.82 -0.51
N GLY A 81 30.55 0.58 -0.44
CA GLY A 81 29.91 -0.63 -0.97
C GLY A 81 30.05 -0.78 -2.50
N CYS A 82 30.25 0.31 -3.24
CA CYS A 82 30.39 0.25 -4.69
C CYS A 82 31.65 -0.52 -5.16
N LYS A 83 32.70 -0.60 -4.33
CA LYS A 83 33.97 -1.29 -4.63
C LYS A 83 34.08 -2.67 -3.99
N MET A 84 33.21 -2.98 -3.04
CA MET A 84 33.25 -4.24 -2.29
C MET A 84 32.50 -5.34 -3.05
N ASN A 85 32.99 -6.57 -2.93
CA ASN A 85 32.26 -7.77 -3.33
C ASN A 85 31.42 -8.29 -2.16
N ASN A 86 30.38 -9.08 -2.45
CA ASN A 86 29.51 -9.71 -1.45
C ASN A 86 28.92 -8.70 -0.46
N VAL A 87 28.29 -7.66 -1.01
CA VAL A 87 27.68 -6.58 -0.22
C VAL A 87 26.26 -6.97 0.14
N ASN A 88 25.92 -6.92 1.41
CA ASN A 88 24.57 -7.16 1.89
C ASN A 88 23.73 -5.89 1.76
N VAL A 89 22.58 -5.98 1.10
CA VAL A 89 21.58 -4.93 1.01
C VAL A 89 20.40 -5.35 1.86
N VAL A 90 20.03 -4.50 2.82
CA VAL A 90 18.82 -4.67 3.62
C VAL A 90 17.64 -4.02 2.91
N TYR A 91 16.47 -4.63 3.03
CA TYR A 91 15.23 -4.03 2.56
C TYR A 91 14.07 -4.35 3.50
N THR A 92 13.18 -3.37 3.68
CA THR A 92 12.05 -3.46 4.60
C THR A 92 10.94 -2.49 4.19
N PRO A 93 9.66 -2.77 4.52
CA PRO A 93 8.59 -1.79 4.30
C PRO A 93 8.88 -0.46 4.98
N TRP A 94 8.49 0.63 4.34
CA TRP A 94 8.57 1.97 4.90
C TRP A 94 7.89 2.08 6.27
N THR A 95 6.78 1.37 6.46
CA THR A 95 6.04 1.30 7.73
C THR A 95 6.84 0.69 8.89
N ASN A 96 7.93 -0.02 8.62
CA ASN A 96 8.82 -0.60 9.62
C ASN A 96 9.99 0.33 10.00
N LEU A 97 10.20 1.43 9.27
CA LEU A 97 11.25 2.40 9.57
C LEU A 97 10.88 3.20 10.82
N LYS A 98 11.83 3.30 11.74
CA LYS A 98 11.73 4.09 12.96
C LYS A 98 12.74 5.22 12.91
N LYS A 99 12.25 6.44 12.76
CA LYS A 99 13.04 7.66 12.90
C LYS A 99 12.57 8.45 14.11
N THR A 100 13.47 8.75 15.04
CA THR A 100 13.18 9.58 16.21
C THR A 100 13.94 10.90 16.11
N ALA A 101 13.47 11.94 16.81
CA ALA A 101 14.02 13.30 16.70
C ALA A 101 15.45 13.43 17.26
N ASP A 102 15.85 12.51 18.13
CA ASP A 102 17.20 12.38 18.69
C ASP A 102 18.20 11.68 17.75
N MET A 103 17.73 11.07 16.66
CA MET A 103 18.61 10.38 15.70
C MET A 103 19.22 11.36 14.71
N ASP A 104 20.53 11.20 14.48
CA ASP A 104 21.28 11.98 13.50
C ASP A 104 20.70 11.86 12.08
N VAL A 105 20.90 12.89 11.26
CA VAL A 105 20.43 12.91 9.86
C VAL A 105 21.02 11.73 9.08
N GLY A 106 20.16 10.92 8.47
CA GLY A 106 20.53 9.69 7.77
C GLY A 106 20.54 8.42 8.64
N GLN A 107 20.48 8.54 9.97
CA GLN A 107 20.31 7.37 10.85
C GLN A 107 18.84 6.94 10.87
N ILE A 108 18.60 5.64 10.66
CA ILE A 108 17.28 5.02 10.72
C ILE A 108 17.34 3.76 11.60
N GLY A 109 16.36 3.60 12.48
CA GLY A 109 16.11 2.36 13.21
C GLY A 109 14.97 1.54 12.59
N PHE A 110 14.71 0.36 13.15
CA PHE A 110 13.59 -0.50 12.74
C PHE A 110 12.65 -0.76 13.91
N HIS A 111 11.34 -0.83 13.64
CA HIS A 111 10.37 -1.23 14.65
C HIS A 111 10.43 -2.74 14.92
N ARG A 112 10.56 -3.56 13.87
CA ARG A 112 10.65 -5.01 13.94
C ARG A 112 11.81 -5.52 13.09
N GLN A 113 12.81 -6.09 13.75
CA GLN A 113 13.98 -6.66 13.06
C GLN A 113 13.62 -7.86 12.17
N LYS A 114 12.52 -8.58 12.49
CA LYS A 114 12.05 -9.75 11.73
C LYS A 114 11.54 -9.38 10.33
N ASP A 115 11.10 -8.14 10.14
CA ASP A 115 10.56 -7.65 8.86
C ASP A 115 11.67 -7.06 7.97
N VAL A 116 12.93 -7.12 8.44
CA VAL A 116 14.11 -6.72 7.67
C VAL A 116 14.62 -7.94 6.92
N LYS A 117 14.57 -7.86 5.60
CA LYS A 117 15.11 -8.90 4.70
C LYS A 117 16.46 -8.45 4.17
N MET A 118 17.28 -9.42 3.76
CA MET A 118 18.64 -9.19 3.26
C MET A 118 18.82 -9.85 1.89
N LEU A 119 19.54 -9.16 1.00
CA LEU A 119 19.96 -9.67 -0.29
C LEU A 119 21.47 -9.46 -0.45
N THR A 120 22.20 -10.51 -0.81
CA THR A 120 23.65 -10.42 -1.05
C THR A 120 23.90 -10.11 -2.52
N VAL A 121 24.66 -9.05 -2.79
CA VAL A 121 25.11 -8.67 -4.14
C VAL A 121 26.60 -8.95 -4.28
N GLU A 122 26.94 -10.04 -4.97
CA GLU A 122 28.32 -10.49 -5.14
C GLU A 122 29.16 -9.46 -5.89
N LYS A 123 28.78 -9.12 -7.13
CA LYS A 123 29.53 -8.24 -8.02
C LYS A 123 28.62 -7.15 -8.58
N LYS A 124 29.22 -6.02 -8.93
CA LYS A 124 28.52 -4.93 -9.61
C LYS A 124 28.24 -5.32 -11.07
N VAL A 125 26.97 -5.39 -11.44
CA VAL A 125 26.55 -5.57 -12.84
C VAL A 125 26.27 -4.21 -13.47
N ASN A 126 27.16 -3.77 -14.36
CA ASN A 126 27.03 -2.45 -15.00
C ASN A 126 25.86 -2.36 -15.99
N GLU A 127 25.47 -3.49 -16.60
CA GLU A 127 24.34 -3.52 -17.55
C GLU A 127 23.03 -3.08 -16.90
N ILE A 128 22.76 -3.56 -15.69
CA ILE A 128 21.59 -3.19 -14.89
C ILE A 128 21.59 -1.69 -14.59
N LEU A 129 22.73 -1.16 -14.16
CA LEU A 129 22.87 0.26 -13.85
C LEU A 129 22.70 1.14 -15.08
N ASN A 130 23.30 0.76 -16.22
CA ASN A 130 23.18 1.50 -17.47
C ASN A 130 21.74 1.49 -17.97
N ARG A 131 20.98 0.40 -17.77
CA ARG A 131 19.56 0.35 -18.10
C ARG A 131 18.74 1.29 -17.22
N LEU A 132 18.98 1.28 -15.90
CA LEU A 132 18.29 2.17 -14.96
C LEU A 132 18.63 3.63 -15.22
N GLU A 133 19.90 3.97 -15.50
CA GLU A 133 20.31 5.35 -15.76
C GLU A 133 19.60 5.94 -17.00
N LYS A 134 19.28 5.11 -18.00
CA LYS A 134 18.48 5.55 -19.17
C LYS A 134 17.04 5.95 -18.82
N THR A 135 16.49 5.40 -17.74
CA THR A 135 15.13 5.73 -17.28
C THR A 135 15.14 6.74 -16.14
N LYS A 136 16.31 7.30 -15.81
CA LYS A 136 16.45 8.29 -14.76
C LYS A 136 15.77 9.60 -15.14
N VAL A 137 14.92 10.08 -14.24
CA VAL A 137 14.25 11.37 -14.33
C VAL A 137 14.46 12.13 -13.04
N GLU A 138 14.94 13.37 -13.14
CA GLU A 138 15.11 14.26 -12.00
C GLU A 138 13.82 15.05 -11.79
N ARG A 139 13.31 15.07 -10.56
CA ARG A 139 12.11 15.84 -10.21
C ARG A 139 12.29 16.59 -8.89
N PHE A 140 11.46 17.61 -8.71
CA PHE A 140 11.31 18.36 -7.46
C PHE A 140 9.86 18.19 -6.97
N PRO A 141 9.48 16.98 -6.53
CA PRO A 141 8.13 16.72 -6.06
C PRO A 141 7.85 17.48 -4.76
N ASP A 142 6.63 17.99 -4.61
CA ASP A 142 6.11 18.38 -3.30
C ASP A 142 5.54 17.14 -2.61
N LEU A 143 6.42 16.42 -1.90
CA LEU A 143 6.09 15.15 -1.26
C LEU A 143 4.98 15.29 -0.21
N ALA A 144 4.88 16.45 0.44
CA ALA A 144 3.84 16.73 1.42
C ALA A 144 2.48 16.85 0.73
N ALA A 145 2.40 17.60 -0.38
CA ALA A 145 1.19 17.74 -1.16
C ALA A 145 0.74 16.39 -1.78
N GLU A 146 1.67 15.59 -2.31
CA GLU A 146 1.36 14.27 -2.88
C GLU A 146 0.78 13.32 -1.83
N LYS A 147 1.36 13.28 -0.62
CA LYS A 147 0.85 12.46 0.47
C LYS A 147 -0.52 12.93 0.94
N GLU A 148 -0.72 14.24 1.11
CA GLU A 148 -2.00 14.78 1.55
C GLU A 148 -3.13 14.52 0.54
N ALA A 149 -2.84 14.68 -0.76
CA ALA A 149 -3.79 14.39 -1.83
C ALA A 149 -4.24 12.92 -1.78
N ARG A 150 -3.27 12.01 -1.65
CA ARG A 150 -3.55 10.57 -1.52
C ARG A 150 -4.37 10.26 -0.25
N ASP A 151 -3.97 10.77 0.91
CA ASP A 151 -4.68 10.55 2.17
C ASP A 151 -6.11 11.08 2.11
N ARG A 152 -6.33 12.17 1.36
CA ARG A 152 -7.67 12.73 1.10
C ARG A 152 -8.48 11.80 0.20
N GLU A 153 -7.91 11.29 -0.89
CA GLU A 153 -8.56 10.33 -1.78
C GLU A 153 -8.93 9.05 -1.03
N GLU A 154 -8.01 8.45 -0.27
CA GLU A 154 -8.29 7.24 0.50
C GLU A 154 -9.39 7.44 1.56
N ARG A 155 -9.41 8.60 2.22
CA ARG A 155 -10.51 8.93 3.16
C ARG A 155 -11.84 9.07 2.44
N ASN A 156 -11.86 9.66 1.25
CA ASN A 156 -13.06 9.83 0.45
C ASN A 156 -13.56 8.47 -0.07
N GLU A 157 -12.68 7.61 -0.57
CA GLU A 157 -13.01 6.25 -1.01
C GLU A 157 -13.56 5.41 0.15
N LYS A 158 -12.89 5.40 1.32
CA LYS A 158 -13.38 4.67 2.51
C LYS A 158 -14.75 5.18 2.95
N LYS A 159 -14.97 6.50 2.94
CA LYS A 159 -16.30 7.08 3.25
C LYS A 159 -17.35 6.64 2.24
N ALA A 160 -17.05 6.67 0.94
CA ALA A 160 -17.95 6.25 -0.11
C ALA A 160 -18.29 4.76 -0.01
N GLN A 161 -17.30 3.89 0.26
CA GLN A 161 -17.51 2.46 0.48
C GLN A 161 -18.39 2.18 1.70
N ILE A 162 -18.13 2.85 2.83
CA ILE A 162 -18.96 2.71 4.04
C ILE A 162 -20.39 3.20 3.79
N GLN A 163 -20.56 4.31 3.07
CA GLN A 163 -21.88 4.84 2.73
C GLN A 163 -22.65 3.90 1.80
N GLU A 164 -21.98 3.31 0.81
CA GLU A 164 -22.57 2.34 -0.10
C GLU A 164 -22.93 1.03 0.60
N MET A 165 -22.07 0.51 1.49
CA MET A 165 -22.40 -0.65 2.32
C MET A 165 -23.63 -0.38 3.20
N LYS A 166 -23.66 0.76 3.90
CA LYS A 166 -24.83 1.16 4.72
C LYS A 166 -26.09 1.32 3.88
N ARG A 167 -25.98 1.78 2.63
CA ARG A 167 -27.12 1.91 1.71
C ARG A 167 -27.65 0.54 1.30
N LYS A 168 -26.76 -0.39 0.93
CA LYS A 168 -27.11 -1.77 0.60
C LYS A 168 -27.76 -2.50 1.78
N GLU A 169 -27.20 -2.40 2.98
CA GLU A 169 -27.77 -3.00 4.20
C GLU A 169 -29.18 -2.45 4.50
N LYS A 170 -29.42 -1.14 4.31
CA LYS A 170 -30.74 -0.55 4.49
C LYS A 170 -31.74 -1.04 3.44
N GLU A 171 -31.32 -1.13 2.17
CA GLU A 171 -32.16 -1.66 1.08
C GLU A 171 -32.51 -3.14 1.31
N GLU A 172 -31.55 -3.96 1.76
CA GLU A 172 -31.78 -5.36 2.10
C GLU A 172 -32.71 -5.54 3.30
N MET A 173 -32.54 -4.75 4.36
CA MET A 173 -33.47 -4.74 5.50
C MET A 173 -34.89 -4.34 5.08
N LYS A 174 -35.03 -3.35 4.19
CA LYS A 174 -36.34 -2.92 3.70
C LYS A 174 -37.01 -4.01 2.86
N LYS A 175 -36.27 -4.63 1.93
CA LYS A 175 -36.79 -5.77 1.14
C LYS A 175 -37.18 -6.95 2.02
N LYS A 176 -36.40 -7.26 3.06
CA LYS A 176 -36.73 -8.34 4.00
C LYS A 176 -38.01 -8.06 4.78
N LYS A 177 -38.20 -6.83 5.26
CA LYS A 177 -39.44 -6.40 5.92
C LYS A 177 -40.64 -6.47 4.99
N GLU A 178 -40.53 -5.94 3.76
CA GLU A 178 -41.60 -6.01 2.76
C GLU A 178 -41.99 -7.46 2.45
N LEU A 179 -41.01 -8.37 2.35
CA LEU A 179 -41.27 -9.79 2.09
C LEU A 179 -41.90 -10.52 3.29
N GLU A 180 -41.49 -10.17 4.52
CA GLU A 180 -42.11 -10.66 5.75
C GLU A 180 -43.55 -10.14 5.91
N GLU A 181 -43.80 -8.86 5.62
CA GLU A 181 -45.15 -8.28 5.61
C GLU A 181 -46.04 -8.95 4.57
N LEU A 182 -45.56 -9.16 3.33
CA LEU A 182 -46.31 -9.85 2.29
C LEU A 182 -46.66 -11.30 2.69
N ARG A 183 -45.70 -12.00 3.31
CA ARG A 183 -45.89 -13.37 3.82
C ARG A 183 -46.86 -13.42 5.00
N SER A 184 -46.80 -12.44 5.90
CA SER A 184 -47.72 -12.28 7.03
C SER A 184 -49.15 -11.96 6.55
N TYR A 185 -49.30 -11.05 5.60
CA TYR A 185 -50.60 -10.69 5.02
C TYR A 185 -51.22 -11.85 4.22
N SER A 186 -50.41 -12.59 3.47
CA SER A 186 -50.84 -13.83 2.80
C SER A 186 -51.31 -14.91 3.80
N SER A 187 -50.67 -15.01 4.97
CA SER A 187 -51.10 -15.90 6.05
C SER A 187 -52.44 -15.49 6.67
N LEU A 188 -52.73 -14.18 6.75
CA LEU A 188 -53.98 -13.65 7.30
C LEU A 188 -55.17 -13.78 6.34
N MET A 189 -54.92 -13.78 5.02
CA MET A 189 -55.94 -13.86 3.96
C MET A 189 -56.34 -15.29 3.56
N LYS A 190 -56.02 -16.31 4.36
CA LYS A 190 -56.55 -17.67 4.14
C LYS A 190 -58.06 -17.72 4.44
N ALA A 191 -58.83 -18.34 3.54
CA ALA A 191 -60.29 -18.44 3.63
C ALA A 191 -60.79 -19.07 4.95
N GLU A 192 -59.99 -19.95 5.58
CA GLU A 192 -60.29 -20.57 6.88
C GLU A 192 -60.36 -19.57 8.05
N ASN A 193 -59.69 -18.41 7.96
CA ASN A 193 -59.68 -17.37 9.00
C ASN A 193 -60.65 -16.22 8.74
N MET A 194 -61.40 -16.23 7.62
CA MET A 194 -62.41 -15.22 7.31
C MET A 194 -63.79 -15.63 7.85
N SER A 195 -64.23 -15.00 8.95
CA SER A 195 -65.60 -15.15 9.46
C SER A 195 -66.51 -14.08 8.85
N SER A 196 -67.56 -14.50 8.13
CA SER A 196 -68.61 -13.61 7.61
C SER A 196 -69.53 -13.14 8.74
N ASN A 197 -69.81 -11.82 8.79
CA ASN A 197 -70.72 -11.20 9.77
C ASN A 197 -72.17 -11.74 9.71
N GLN A 198 -72.56 -12.48 8.67
CA GLN A 198 -73.86 -13.18 8.63
C GLN A 198 -73.99 -14.29 9.69
N VAL A 199 -72.89 -14.88 10.17
CA VAL A 199 -72.95 -15.99 11.14
C VAL A 199 -73.06 -15.52 12.59
N ARG A 200 -72.63 -14.28 12.90
CA ARG A 200 -72.68 -13.72 14.27
C ARG A 200 -74.06 -13.21 14.69
N ALA A 201 -74.93 -12.86 13.74
CA ALA A 201 -76.29 -12.38 14.02
C ALA A 201 -77.28 -13.50 14.44
N ALA A 202 -76.93 -14.78 14.28
CA ALA A 202 -77.81 -15.91 14.56
C ALA A 202 -77.63 -16.55 15.96
N ARG A 203 -76.78 -15.98 16.83
CA ARG A 203 -76.46 -16.53 18.17
C ARG A 203 -76.62 -15.54 19.33
N GLY A 204 -77.37 -14.46 19.14
CA GLY A 204 -77.72 -13.52 20.21
C GLY A 204 -79.23 -13.48 20.42
N ASN A 205 -79.75 -14.49 21.11
CA ASN A 205 -81.05 -14.46 21.78
C ASN A 205 -80.86 -15.11 23.16
#